data_AF-A0A8H3D4J0-F1
#
_entry.id   AF-A0A8H3D4J0-F1
#
_cell.length_a   1.000
_cell.length_b   1.000
_cell.length_c   1.000
_cell.angle_alpha   90.00
_cell.angle_beta   90.00
_cell.angle_gamma   90.00
#
_symmetry.space_group_name_H-M   'P 1'
#
loop_
_entity.id
_entity.type
_entity.pdbx_description
1 polymer ?
#
loop_
_entity_poly.entity_id
_entity_poly.type
_entity_poly.pdbx_seq_one_letter_code
_entity_poly.pdbx_strand_id
1 'polypeptide(L)'
;MSPDGRAARDIIISQYVTGSGLALLLYDHLLTLSTEIELVWPAKMSPVKCAFLVNRYFCPLVLGFICAVNSGHWRNLNDKL
;
A
#
# COMPACT_ATOMS: atom_id res chain seq x y z
N MET A 1 5.18 24.47 -23.71
CA MET A 1 5.54 23.41 -22.74
C MET A 1 5.71 22.11 -23.50
N SER A 2 6.93 21.58 -23.49
CA SER A 2 7.32 20.44 -24.30
C SER A 2 6.64 19.13 -23.82
N PRO A 3 6.37 18.14 -24.71
CA PRO A 3 5.63 16.92 -24.37
C PRO A 3 6.23 16.12 -23.19
N ASP A 4 7.54 16.12 -23.11
CA ASP A 4 8.41 15.59 -22.05
C ASP A 4 8.12 16.21 -20.66
N GLY A 5 7.84 17.51 -20.61
CA GLY A 5 7.51 18.19 -19.35
C GLY A 5 6.16 17.80 -18.75
N ARG A 6 5.20 17.34 -19.57
CA ARG A 6 3.90 16.85 -19.07
C ARG A 6 4.03 15.46 -18.45
N ALA A 7 4.74 14.56 -19.13
CA ALA A 7 4.96 13.20 -18.64
C ALA A 7 5.68 13.18 -17.28
N ALA A 8 6.71 14.00 -17.09
CA ALA A 8 7.41 14.10 -15.81
C ALA A 8 6.50 14.56 -14.66
N ARG A 9 5.63 15.54 -14.93
CA ARG A 9 4.68 16.04 -13.93
C ARG A 9 3.65 14.99 -13.55
N ASP A 10 3.12 14.26 -14.53
CA ASP A 10 2.08 13.25 -14.30
C ASP A 10 2.62 12.07 -13.45
N ILE A 11 3.89 11.69 -13.65
CA ILE A 11 4.59 10.69 -12.82
C ILE A 11 4.69 11.17 -11.36
N ILE A 12 5.12 12.42 -11.15
CA ILE A 12 5.28 12.98 -9.80
C ILE A 12 3.92 13.04 -9.08
N ILE A 13 2.87 13.50 -9.77
CA ILE A 13 1.52 13.55 -9.22
C ILE A 13 1.07 12.14 -8.81
N SER A 14 1.30 11.14 -9.66
CA SER A 14 0.96 9.74 -9.36
C SER A 14 1.68 9.21 -8.11
N GLN A 15 2.96 9.53 -7.93
CA GLN A 15 3.73 9.13 -6.74
C GLN A 15 3.15 9.74 -5.45
N TYR A 16 2.85 11.04 -5.45
CA TYR A 16 2.27 11.71 -4.27
C TYR A 16 0.87 11.20 -3.93
N VAL A 17 0.04 10.97 -4.94
CA VAL A 17 -1.31 10.41 -4.74
C VAL A 17 -1.24 9.01 -4.16
N THR A 18 -0.37 8.16 -4.70
CA THR A 18 -0.20 6.78 -4.22
C THR A 18 0.35 6.74 -2.80
N GLY A 19 1.36 7.57 -2.49
CA GLY A 19 1.92 7.68 -1.14
C GLY A 19 0.91 8.19 -0.11
N SER A 20 0.10 9.19 -0.47
CA SER A 20 -0.95 9.73 0.39
C SER A 20 -2.07 8.70 0.62
N GLY A 21 -2.47 7.96 -0.42
CA GLY A 21 -3.43 6.88 -0.31
C GLY A 21 -2.96 5.75 0.61
N LEU A 22 -1.68 5.37 0.52
CA LEU A 22 -1.07 4.41 1.44
C LEU A 22 -1.07 4.90 2.89
N ALA A 23 -0.70 6.15 3.13
CA ALA A 23 -0.70 6.73 4.48
C ALA A 23 -2.11 6.75 5.10
N LEU A 24 -3.13 7.12 4.31
CA LEU A 24 -4.52 7.14 4.75
C LEU A 24 -5.02 5.72 5.08
N LEU A 25 -4.70 4.75 4.22
CA LEU A 25 -5.05 3.35 4.45
C LEU A 25 -4.39 2.79 5.72
N LEU A 26 -3.10 3.06 5.93
CA LEU A 26 -2.41 2.65 7.14
C LEU A 26 -3.02 3.29 8.39
N TYR A 27 -3.39 4.58 8.30
CA TYR A 27 -4.07 5.26 9.40
C TYR A 27 -5.40 4.61 9.76
N ASP A 28 -6.24 4.32 8.75
CA ASP A 28 -7.52 3.62 8.94
C ASP A 28 -7.31 2.21 9.54
N HIS A 29 -6.28 1.49 9.10
CA HIS A 29 -5.91 0.19 9.65
C HIS A 29 -5.51 0.29 11.12
N LEU A 30 -4.63 1.23 11.48
CA LEU A 30 -4.17 1.39 12.87
C LEU A 30 -5.34 1.72 13.82
N LEU A 31 -6.28 2.55 13.38
CA LEU A 31 -7.45 2.91 14.19
C LEU A 31 -8.29 1.67 14.53
N THR A 32 -8.50 0.83 13.52
CA THR A 32 -9.42 -0.31 13.58
C THR A 32 -8.75 -1.59 14.09
N LEU A 33 -7.41 -1.62 14.15
CA LEU A 33 -6.58 -2.74 14.64
C LEU A 33 -6.66 -2.91 16.16
N SER A 34 -6.84 -1.82 16.91
CA SER A 34 -7.06 -1.86 18.37
C SER A 34 -8.25 -2.74 18.74
N THR A 35 -9.40 -2.49 18.10
CA THR A 35 -10.63 -3.26 18.24
C THR A 35 -10.49 -4.70 17.75
N GLU A 36 -9.70 -4.95 16.70
CA GLU A 36 -9.42 -6.31 16.22
C GLU A 36 -8.60 -7.13 17.22
N ILE A 37 -7.56 -6.54 17.83
CA ILE A 37 -6.77 -7.25 18.84
C ILE A 37 -7.65 -7.64 20.03
N GLU A 38 -8.55 -6.76 20.45
CA GLU A 38 -9.41 -7.01 21.61
C GLU A 38 -10.51 -8.03 21.34
N LEU A 39 -11.17 -7.97 20.17
CA LEU A 39 -12.33 -8.82 19.86
C LEU A 39 -11.99 -10.06 19.03
N VAL A 40 -11.08 -9.91 18.07
CA VAL A 40 -10.79 -10.94 17.07
C VAL A 40 -9.69 -11.87 17.58
N TRP A 41 -8.61 -11.36 18.16
CA TRP A 41 -7.46 -12.19 18.55
C TRP A 41 -7.76 -13.25 19.63
N PRO A 42 -8.53 -12.98 20.70
CA PRO A 42 -8.87 -14.01 21.69
C PRO A 42 -9.94 -15.01 21.20
N ALA A 43 -10.66 -14.70 20.12
CA ALA A 43 -11.66 -15.60 19.55
C ALA A 43 -11.02 -16.77 18.79
N LYS A 44 -11.61 -17.96 18.89
CA LYS A 44 -11.14 -19.21 18.24
C LYS A 44 -10.83 -18.97 16.75
N MET A 45 -9.65 -19.42 16.30
CA MET A 45 -9.21 -19.26 14.92
C MET A 45 -10.12 -20.04 13.96
N SER A 46 -11.01 -19.33 13.29
CA SER A 46 -11.89 -19.86 12.24
C SER A 46 -11.30 -19.57 10.85
N PRO A 47 -11.48 -20.44 9.85
CA PRO A 47 -11.12 -20.16 8.46
C PRO A 47 -11.65 -18.81 7.95
N VAL A 48 -12.84 -18.42 8.40
CA VAL A 48 -13.47 -17.13 8.06
C VAL A 48 -12.67 -15.95 8.63
N LYS A 49 -12.15 -16.08 9.85
CA LYS A 49 -11.27 -15.08 10.48
C LYS A 49 -9.95 -14.95 9.71
N CYS A 50 -9.40 -16.06 9.24
CA CYS A 50 -8.19 -16.06 8.43
C CYS A 50 -8.43 -15.37 7.07
N ALA A 51 -9.52 -15.70 6.37
CA ALA A 51 -9.89 -15.06 5.12
C ALA A 51 -10.14 -13.55 5.30
N PHE A 52 -10.76 -13.15 6.41
CA PHE A 52 -10.97 -11.74 6.76
C PHE A 52 -9.66 -10.99 6.99
N LEU A 53 -8.74 -11.56 7.78
CA LEU A 53 -7.42 -10.97 8.03
C LEU A 53 -6.61 -10.88 6.74
N VAL A 54 -6.56 -11.94 5.94
CA VAL A 54 -5.85 -11.92 4.64
C VAL A 54 -6.39 -10.81 3.76
N ASN A 55 -7.71 -10.71 3.59
CA ASN A 55 -8.30 -9.65 2.77
C ASN A 55 -7.98 -8.25 3.29
N ARG A 56 -7.90 -8.09 4.61
CA ARG A 56 -7.60 -6.81 5.26
C ARG A 56 -6.14 -6.41 5.10
N TYR A 57 -5.18 -7.31 5.34
CA TYR A 57 -3.76 -6.99 5.22
C TYR A 57 -3.24 -7.02 3.77
N PHE A 58 -3.93 -7.71 2.87
CA PHE A 58 -3.51 -7.79 1.46
C PHE A 58 -3.55 -6.42 0.75
N CYS A 59 -4.57 -5.61 1.04
CA CYS A 59 -4.72 -4.29 0.42
C CYS A 59 -3.56 -3.31 0.74
N PRO A 60 -3.18 -3.07 2.02
CA PRO A 60 -2.03 -2.23 2.34
C PRO A 60 -0.70 -2.86 1.89
N LEU A 61 -0.57 -4.19 1.84
CA LEU A 61 0.62 -4.86 1.29
C LEU A 61 0.80 -4.58 -0.20
N VAL A 62 -0.28 -4.72 -0.99
CA VAL A 62 -0.26 -4.44 -2.44
C VAL A 62 0.05 -2.97 -2.70
N LEU A 63 -0.58 -2.05 -1.97
CA LEU A 63 -0.31 -0.62 -2.12
C LEU A 63 1.11 -0.23 -1.68
N GLY A 64 1.64 -0.85 -0.61
CA GLY A 64 3.04 -0.69 -0.21
C GLY A 64 4.01 -1.16 -1.31
N PHE A 65 3.71 -2.30 -1.93
CA PHE A 65 4.48 -2.80 -3.07
C PHE A 65 4.42 -1.86 -4.28
N ILE A 66 3.24 -1.35 -4.62
CA ILE A 66 3.05 -0.37 -5.70
C ILE A 66 3.82 0.92 -5.39
N CYS A 67 3.79 1.42 -4.16
CA CYS A 67 4.61 2.55 -3.73
C CYS A 67 6.10 2.27 -3.92
N ALA A 68 6.59 1.09 -3.53
CA ALA A 68 8.00 0.71 -3.69
C ALA A 68 8.44 0.63 -5.16
N VAL A 69 7.56 0.13 -6.04
CA VAL A 69 7.78 0.10 -7.49
C VAL A 69 7.81 1.51 -8.08
N ASN A 70 6.85 2.36 -7.71
CA ASN A 70 6.79 3.75 -8.15
C ASN A 70 7.93 4.62 -7.59
N SER A 71 8.51 4.25 -6.44
CA SER A 71 9.67 4.94 -5.85
C SER A 71 10.98 4.73 -6.63
N GLY A 72 10.99 3.85 -7.64
CA GLY A 72 12.13 3.68 -8.53
C GLY A 72 13.20 2.71 -8.02
N HIS A 73 12.95 1.95 -6.94
CA HIS A 73 13.88 0.94 -6.44
C HIS A 73 14.20 -0.13 -7.51
N TRP A 74 13.23 -0.45 -8.36
CA TRP A 74 13.40 -1.38 -9.48
C TRP A 74 14.07 -0.77 -10.72
N ARG A 75 14.07 0.56 -10.87
CA ARG A 75 14.70 1.23 -12.02
C ARG A 75 16.22 1.08 -11.99
N ASN A 76 16.80 1.07 -10.79
CA ASN A 76 18.25 0.88 -10.56
C ASN A 76 18.78 -0.52 -10.90
N LEU A 77 17.90 -1.53 -11.05
CA LEU A 77 18.30 -2.91 -11.35
C LEU A 77 18.38 -3.19 -12.86
N ASN A 78 17.60 -2.47 -13.68
CA ASN A 78 17.64 -2.62 -15.14
C ASN A 78 18.84 -1.89 -15.78
N ASP A 79 19.41 -0.89 -15.11
CA ASP A 79 20.52 -0.10 -15.64
C ASP A 79 21.90 -0.79 -15.41
N LYS A 80 21.91 -1.98 -14.78
CA LYS A 80 23.12 -2.74 -14.41
C LYS A 80 23.25 -4.11 -15.10
N LEU A 81 22.32 -4.46 -16.01
CA LEU A 81 22.33 -5.67 -16.84
C LEU A 81 22.52 -5.29 -18.31
#